data_AF-A0A9W9L9C4-F1
#
_entry.id   AF-A0A9W9L9C4-F1
#
_cell.length_a   1.000
_cell.length_b   1.000
_cell.length_c   1.000
_cell.angle_alpha   90.00
_cell.angle_beta   90.00
_cell.angle_gamma   90.00
#
_symmetry.space_group_name_H-M   'P 1'
#
loop_
_entity.id
_entity.type
_entity.pdbx_description
1 polymer ?
#
loop_
_entity_poly.entity_id
_entity_poly.type
_entity_poly.pdbx_seq_one_letter_code
_entity_poly.pdbx_strand_id
1 'polypeptide(L)' 'MLQRGKRSHEFFTGDGVSLELLEVVLEGKNKEMFIAFMKGMLQWRPEDRKTAKDLLQDPGLND' A
#
# COMPACT_ATOMS: atom_id res chain seq x y z
N MET A 1 20.70 -18.72 4.82
CA MET A 1 19.26 -18.38 4.81
C MET A 1 18.94 -17.56 6.05
N LEU A 2 18.16 -16.48 5.93
CA LEU A 2 17.84 -15.59 7.05
C LEU A 2 16.80 -16.27 7.96
N GLN A 3 17.05 -16.31 9.27
CA GLN A 3 16.15 -16.92 10.24
C GLN A 3 14.91 -16.03 10.45
N ARG A 4 13.74 -16.65 10.55
CA ARG A 4 12.47 -15.95 10.76
C ARG A 4 12.48 -15.27 12.14
N GLY A 5 12.12 -13.99 12.20
CA GLY A 5 12.11 -13.23 13.46
C GLY A 5 11.08 -13.78 14.47
N LYS A 6 11.37 -13.72 15.77
CA LYS A 6 10.50 -14.26 16.84
C LYS A 6 9.03 -13.82 16.76
N ARG A 7 8.78 -12.57 16.33
CA ARG A 7 7.44 -11.99 16.19
C ARG A 7 6.81 -12.14 14.80
N SER A 8 7.50 -12.79 13.88
CA SER A 8 6.99 -12.98 12.51
C SER A 8 5.70 -13.80 12.44
N HIS A 9 5.33 -14.51 13.50
CA HIS A 9 4.05 -15.20 13.61
C HIS A 9 2.90 -14.21 13.83
N GLU A 10 3.13 -13.11 14.55
CA GLU A 10 2.11 -12.08 14.79
C GLU A 10 1.65 -11.40 13.50
N PHE A 11 2.52 -11.36 12.48
CA PHE A 11 2.27 -10.65 11.22
C PHE A 11 2.10 -11.58 10.00
N PHE A 12 2.63 -12.81 10.05
CA PHE A 12 2.76 -13.66 8.87
C PHE A 12 2.36 -15.14 9.11
N THR A 13 1.55 -15.45 10.14
CA THR A 13 0.97 -16.82 10.33
C THR A 13 -0.56 -16.88 10.35
N GLY A 14 -1.25 -15.86 9.87
CA GLY A 14 -2.68 -16.00 9.56
C GLY A 14 -2.89 -16.33 8.09
N ASP A 15 -4.08 -16.83 7.76
CA ASP A 15 -4.74 -16.61 6.47
C ASP A 15 -4.96 -15.09 6.29
N GLY A 16 -3.87 -14.33 6.32
CA GLY A 16 -3.88 -12.90 6.06
C GLY A 16 -4.54 -12.72 4.71
N VAL A 17 -5.37 -11.69 4.58
CA VAL A 17 -5.99 -11.37 3.30
C VAL A 17 -4.85 -11.31 2.29
N SER A 18 -4.80 -12.31 1.41
CA SER A 18 -3.68 -12.41 0.49
C SER A 18 -3.76 -11.20 -0.43
N LEU A 19 -2.61 -10.76 -0.95
CA LEU A 19 -2.62 -9.63 -1.87
C LEU A 19 -3.56 -9.92 -3.05
N GLU A 20 -3.57 -11.18 -3.51
CA GLU A 20 -4.43 -11.70 -4.57
C GLU A 20 -5.93 -11.65 -4.20
N LEU A 21 -6.28 -11.83 -2.92
CA LEU A 21 -7.66 -11.69 -2.43
C LEU A 21 -8.09 -10.21 -2.31
N LEU A 22 -7.14 -9.31 -2.00
CA LEU A 22 -7.34 -7.85 -2.03
C LEU A 22 -7.33 -7.29 -3.45
N GLU A 23 -6.70 -7.97 -4.41
CA GLU A 23 -6.66 -7.56 -5.81
C GLU A 23 -8.05 -7.52 -6.45
N VAL A 24 -8.98 -8.39 -6.02
CA VAL A 24 -10.39 -8.38 -6.45
C VAL A 24 -11.10 -7.07 -6.05
N VAL A 25 -10.64 -6.40 -4.98
CA VAL A 25 -11.19 -5.12 -4.52
C VAL A 25 -10.66 -3.94 -5.35
N LEU A 26 -9.51 -4.12 -6.02
CA LEU A 26 -8.82 -3.08 -6.78
C LEU A 26 -8.80 -3.46 -8.25
N GLU A 27 -9.96 -3.29 -8.89
CA GLU A 27 -10.11 -3.38 -10.35
C GLU A 27 -10.49 -2.02 -10.95
N GLY A 28 -10.22 -1.87 -12.25
CA GLY A 28 -10.56 -0.67 -13.02
C GLY A 28 -10.03 0.63 -12.41
N LYS A 29 -10.89 1.67 -12.40
CA LYS A 29 -10.52 3.02 -11.95
C LYS A 29 -10.03 3.06 -10.50
N ASN A 30 -10.60 2.23 -9.62
CA ASN A 30 -10.21 2.18 -8.20
C ASN A 30 -8.77 1.69 -8.03
N LYS A 31 -8.35 0.72 -8.85
CA LYS A 31 -6.95 0.27 -8.91
C LYS A 31 -6.03 1.40 -9.34
N GLU A 32 -6.39 2.09 -10.42
CA GLU A 32 -5.57 3.15 -10.99
C GLU A 32 -5.36 4.31 -9.99
N MET A 33 -6.43 4.73 -9.32
CA MET A 33 -6.38 5.78 -8.30
C MET A 33 -5.58 5.35 -7.07
N PHE A 34 -5.79 4.13 -6.57
CA PHE A 34 -5.03 3.61 -5.44
C PHE A 34 -3.53 3.49 -5.74
N ILE A 35 -3.16 2.99 -6.93
CA ILE A 35 -1.76 2.88 -7.34
C ILE A 35 -1.12 4.26 -7.54
N ALA A 36 -1.86 5.23 -8.10
CA ALA A 36 -1.38 6.60 -8.23
C ALA A 36 -1.10 7.25 -6.86
N PHE A 37 -2.00 7.04 -5.90
CA PHE A 37 -1.86 7.47 -4.52
C PHE A 37 -0.62 6.85 -3.84
N MET A 38 -0.49 5.52 -3.91
CA MET A 38 0.63 4.78 -3.32
C MET A 38 1.98 5.17 -3.93
N LYS A 39 2.03 5.43 -5.24
CA LYS A 39 3.24 5.98 -5.89
C LYS A 39 3.63 7.33 -5.29
N GLY A 40 2.70 8.17 -4.86
CA GLY A 40 3.02 9.41 -4.16
C GLY A 40 3.74 9.19 -2.81
N MET A 41 3.39 8.12 -2.09
CA MET A 41 3.96 7.81 -0.77
C MET A 41 5.28 7.03 -0.85
N LEU A 42 5.33 6.02 -1.71
CA LEU A 42 6.39 5.03 -1.76
C LEU A 42 7.52 5.43 -2.72
N GLN A 43 8.02 6.65 -2.55
CA GLN A 43 9.18 7.13 -3.28
C GLN A 43 10.49 6.71 -2.60
N TRP A 44 11.43 6.23 -3.41
CA TRP A 44 12.76 5.83 -2.97
C TRP A 44 13.55 7.02 -2.40
N ARG A 45 13.46 8.16 -3.08
CA ARG A 45 14.02 9.43 -2.61
C ARG A 45 12.98 10.14 -1.74
N PRO A 46 13.34 10.57 -0.52
CA PRO A 46 12.40 11.24 0.36
C PRO A 46 11.93 12.59 -0.20
N GLU A 47 12.72 13.26 -1.03
CA GLU A 47 12.38 14.57 -1.63
C GLU A 47 11.26 14.46 -2.67
N ASP A 48 11.17 13.31 -3.34
CA ASP A 48 10.12 13.05 -4.35
C ASP A 48 8.80 12.60 -3.68
N ARG A 49 8.82 12.30 -2.38
CA ARG A 49 7.65 11.82 -1.63
C ARG A 49 6.65 12.96 -1.44
N LYS A 50 5.40 12.72 -1.83
CA LYS A 50 4.29 13.63 -1.52
C LYS A 50 4.15 13.80 -0.01
N THR A 51 3.91 15.03 0.44
CA THR A 51 3.65 15.28 1.86
C THR A 51 2.26 14.77 2.26
N ALA A 52 2.03 14.60 3.57
CA ALA A 52 0.70 14.25 4.07
C ALA A 52 -0.38 15.26 3.62
N LYS A 53 -0.02 16.54 3.48
CA LYS A 53 -0.92 17.59 3.00
C LYS A 53 -1.27 17.41 1.52
N ASP A 54 -0.29 17.04 0.69
CA ASP A 54 -0.52 16.80 -0.73
C ASP A 54 -1.36 15.54 -0.96
N LEU A 55 -1.10 14.50 -0.16
CA LEU A 55 -1.84 13.23 -0.20
C LEU A 55 -3.29 13.39 0.26
N LEU A 56 -3.57 14.34 1.16
CA LEU A 56 -4.94 14.65 1.58
C LEU A 56 -5.79 15.18 0.42
N GLN A 57 -5.18 15.73 -0.63
CA GLN A 57 -5.86 16.24 -1.82
C GLN A 57 -5.84 15.22 -2.97
N ASP A 58 -5.28 14.03 -2.77
CA ASP A 58 -5.18 13.02 -3.81
C ASP A 58 -6.57 12.38 -4.05
N PRO A 59 -7.00 12.24 -5.31
CA PRO A 59 -8.29 11.62 -5.64
C PRO A 59 -8.46 10.21 -5.06
N GLY A 60 -7.36 9.47 -4.84
CA GLY A 60 -7.42 8.14 -4.24
C GLY A 60 -7.86 8.11 -2.77
N LEU A 61 -8.02 9.26 -2.10
CA LEU A 61 -8.44 9.36 -0.69
C LEU A 61 -9.82 10.00 -0.47
N ASN A 62 -10.33 10.80 -1.41
CA ASN A 62 -11.54 11.63 -1.24
C ASN A 62 -12.69 11.29 -2.20
N ASP A 63 -12.77 10.06 -2.70
CA ASP A 63 -13.94 9.57 -3.46
C ASP A 63 -15.12 9.19 -2.54
#